data_AF-A0A6A6YKV8-F1
#
_entry.id   AF-A0A6A6YKV8-F1
#
_cell.length_a   1.000
_cell.length_b   1.000
_cell.length_c   1.000
_cell.angle_alpha   90.00
_cell.angle_beta   90.00
_cell.angle_gamma   90.00
#
_symmetry.space_group_name_H-M   'P 1'
#
loop_
_entity.id
_entity.type
_entity.pdbx_description
1 polymer ?
#
loop_
_entity_poly.entity_id
_entity_poly.type
_entity_poly.pdbx_seq_one_letter_code
_entity_poly.pdbx_strand_id
1 'polypeptide(L)'
;MVYRGKPSKGCAICRNRKKKWDQAVPECGQFVSQKRPCPGYRNQLDLCFVDQSSQVAEKVRKASPLNVTIIRSSPTESAITANGLMSRSFFRLKEWSYPDAFETFTQIPYHLSQSLDQLALNLFMTNYVGRDATQYQFDYLPDFYQQPGLDKNFSLSIVAVGLAGFAAVNNVPVLVHKARMKYSSAIRAVNLALASPDTAKKDSTLVSVMLLGMFEIIISPSQQSLEILMKHLNGAVELAKL
;
A
#
# COMPACT_ATOMS: atom_id res chain seq x y z
N MET A 1 15.06 -17.73 -16.63
CA MET A 1 15.14 -17.08 -17.96
C MET A 1 16.53 -17.35 -18.50
N VAL A 2 16.69 -17.97 -19.66
CA VAL A 2 18.02 -18.22 -20.24
C VAL A 2 18.55 -16.88 -20.75
N TYR A 3 19.76 -16.49 -20.33
CA TYR A 3 20.38 -15.24 -20.77
C TYR A 3 20.55 -15.26 -22.29
N ARG A 4 19.88 -14.32 -22.99
CA ARG A 4 19.85 -14.28 -24.48
C ARG A 4 21.06 -13.54 -25.09
N GLY A 5 22.11 -13.28 -24.32
CA GLY A 5 23.27 -12.52 -24.77
C GLY A 5 22.99 -11.01 -24.91
N LYS A 6 24.06 -10.22 -25.02
CA LYS A 6 23.96 -8.78 -25.27
C LYS A 6 23.52 -8.52 -26.71
N PRO A 7 22.42 -7.78 -26.96
CA PRO A 7 21.99 -7.46 -28.32
C PRO A 7 23.05 -6.69 -29.10
N SER A 8 23.24 -7.02 -30.38
CA SER A 8 24.20 -6.33 -31.25
C SER A 8 23.78 -4.88 -31.50
N LYS A 9 24.73 -3.95 -31.40
CA LYS A 9 24.52 -2.51 -31.63
C LYS A 9 24.69 -2.09 -33.09
N GLY A 10 24.88 -3.02 -34.03
CA GLY A 10 24.97 -2.69 -35.46
C GLY A 10 23.65 -2.15 -36.03
N CYS A 11 23.72 -1.47 -37.17
CA CYS A 11 22.52 -1.08 -37.92
C CYS A 11 21.74 -2.33 -38.40
N ALA A 12 20.48 -2.17 -38.81
CA ALA A 12 19.63 -3.30 -39.17
C ALA A 12 20.26 -4.25 -40.22
N ILE A 13 20.89 -3.69 -41.26
CA ILE A 13 21.45 -4.50 -42.35
C ILE A 13 22.79 -5.14 -41.94
N CYS A 14 23.68 -4.43 -41.24
CA CYS A 14 24.94 -5.02 -40.78
C CYS A 14 24.74 -6.17 -39.80
N ARG A 15 23.71 -6.09 -38.94
CA ARG A 15 23.31 -7.19 -38.05
C ARG A 15 22.79 -8.39 -38.83
N ASN A 16 21.87 -8.17 -39.77
CA ASN A 16 21.28 -9.24 -40.56
C ASN A 16 22.35 -9.97 -41.40
N ARG A 17 23.32 -9.22 -41.94
CA ARG A 17 24.43 -9.76 -42.74
C ARG A 17 25.63 -10.24 -41.91
N LYS A 18 25.61 -10.10 -40.57
CA LYS A 18 26.72 -10.41 -39.65
C LYS A 18 28.06 -9.82 -40.09
N LYS A 19 28.06 -8.59 -40.63
CA LYS A 19 29.27 -7.89 -41.09
C LYS A 19 29.79 -6.91 -40.04
N LYS A 20 31.08 -6.57 -40.12
CA LYS A 20 31.72 -5.56 -39.25
C LYS A 20 31.01 -4.21 -39.42
N TRP A 21 30.81 -3.50 -38.30
CA TRP A 21 30.09 -2.23 -38.21
C TRP A 21 30.86 -1.27 -37.28
N ASP A 22 30.66 0.02 -37.46
CA ASP A 22 31.53 1.10 -36.98
C ASP A 22 30.85 2.15 -36.07
N GLN A 23 29.54 2.06 -35.83
CA GLN A 23 28.76 2.97 -34.95
C GLN A 23 28.77 4.46 -35.31
N ALA A 24 29.20 4.83 -36.52
CA ALA A 24 29.16 6.22 -36.95
C ALA A 24 27.73 6.77 -36.97
N VAL A 25 27.50 7.94 -36.38
CA VAL A 25 26.20 8.64 -36.35
C VAL A 25 26.28 9.82 -37.32
N PRO A 26 25.27 10.08 -38.17
CA PRO A 26 23.94 9.45 -38.23
C PRO A 26 23.88 8.13 -39.03
N GLU A 27 24.84 7.86 -39.90
CA GLU A 27 24.85 6.68 -40.78
C GLU A 27 26.15 5.88 -40.66
N CYS A 28 26.09 4.56 -40.81
CA CYS A 28 27.28 3.71 -40.78
C CYS A 28 28.20 3.97 -41.97
N GLY A 29 29.51 4.03 -41.74
CA GLY A 29 30.51 4.43 -42.74
C GLY A 29 30.59 3.50 -43.95
N GLN A 30 30.21 2.23 -43.82
CA GLN A 30 30.09 1.32 -44.97
C GLN A 30 29.00 1.74 -45.96
N PHE A 31 27.89 2.27 -45.47
CA PHE A 31 26.77 2.70 -46.30
C PHE A 31 27.02 4.09 -46.89
N VAL A 32 27.66 4.97 -46.11
CA VAL A 32 28.17 6.26 -46.59
C VAL A 32 29.15 6.07 -47.74
N SER A 33 30.13 5.17 -47.58
CA SER A 33 31.13 4.89 -48.63
C SER A 33 30.51 4.29 -49.90
N GLN A 34 29.38 3.58 -49.76
CA GLN A 34 28.66 2.97 -50.87
C GLN A 34 27.55 3.87 -51.45
N LYS A 35 27.39 5.10 -50.95
CA LYS A 35 26.29 6.03 -51.30
C LYS A 35 24.91 5.36 -51.23
N ARG A 36 24.67 4.54 -50.21
CA ARG A 36 23.38 3.88 -49.96
C ARG A 36 22.79 4.37 -48.64
N PRO A 37 21.46 4.54 -48.54
CA PRO A 37 20.83 4.99 -47.30
C PRO A 37 20.97 3.94 -46.19
N CYS A 38 21.32 4.40 -44.99
CA CYS A 38 21.38 3.54 -43.80
C CYS A 38 20.01 3.50 -43.10
N PRO A 39 19.45 2.32 -42.76
CA PRO A 39 18.20 2.24 -42.00
C PRO A 39 18.36 2.62 -40.51
N GLY A 40 19.54 3.11 -40.11
CA GLY A 40 19.83 3.53 -38.75
C GLY A 40 20.15 2.40 -37.77
N TYR A 41 20.57 2.82 -36.58
CA TYR A 41 20.85 1.95 -35.44
C TYR A 41 19.58 1.79 -34.59
N ARG A 42 19.39 0.62 -33.98
CA ARG A 42 18.24 0.39 -33.09
C ARG A 42 18.50 1.08 -31.76
N ASN A 43 17.46 1.66 -31.17
CA ASN A 43 17.55 2.18 -29.81
C ASN A 43 17.77 1.02 -28.82
N GLN A 44 18.79 1.16 -27.97
CA GLN A 44 19.20 0.09 -27.06
C GLN A 44 18.21 -0.06 -25.88
N LEU A 45 17.45 0.98 -25.55
CA LEU A 45 16.45 0.96 -24.48
C LEU A 45 15.25 0.06 -24.84
N ASP A 46 14.80 0.08 -26.11
CA ASP A 46 13.72 -0.77 -26.62
C ASP A 46 14.03 -2.28 -26.58
N LEU A 47 15.29 -2.64 -26.36
CA LEU A 47 15.76 -4.03 -26.28
C LEU A 47 15.88 -4.53 -24.84
N CYS A 48 15.89 -3.62 -23.86
CA CYS A 48 16.00 -3.97 -22.44
C CYS A 48 14.65 -4.36 -21.84
N PHE A 49 13.55 -3.87 -22.39
CA PHE A 49 12.20 -4.17 -21.94
C PHE A 49 11.53 -5.16 -22.89
N VAL A 50 11.46 -6.43 -22.49
CA VAL A 50 10.74 -7.47 -23.23
C VAL A 50 9.50 -7.83 -22.42
N ASP A 51 8.32 -7.64 -23.02
CA ASP A 51 7.08 -8.10 -22.42
C ASP A 51 7.06 -9.63 -22.35
N GLN A 52 6.99 -10.14 -21.11
CA GLN A 52 6.93 -11.57 -20.80
C GLN A 52 5.56 -11.98 -20.23
N SER A 53 4.58 -11.09 -20.23
CA SER A 53 3.27 -11.28 -19.60
C SER A 53 2.58 -12.57 -20.05
N SER A 54 2.66 -12.88 -21.35
CA SER A 54 2.09 -14.11 -21.93
C SER A 54 2.78 -15.38 -21.45
N GLN A 55 4.12 -15.41 -21.39
CA GLN A 55 4.89 -16.58 -20.94
C GLN A 55 4.71 -16.83 -19.43
N VAL A 56 4.59 -15.77 -18.64
CA VAL A 56 4.31 -15.86 -17.20
C VAL A 56 2.88 -16.36 -16.98
N ALA A 57 1.89 -15.81 -17.71
CA ALA A 57 0.50 -16.26 -17.63
C ALA A 57 0.35 -17.74 -17.98
N GLU A 58 1.05 -18.21 -19.02
CA GLU A 58 1.03 -19.61 -19.43
C GLU A 58 1.70 -20.54 -18.41
N LYS A 59 2.79 -20.11 -17.77
CA LYS A 59 3.43 -20.86 -16.67
C LYS A 59 2.52 -20.99 -15.46
N VAL A 60 1.84 -19.90 -15.07
CA VAL A 60 0.90 -19.93 -13.94
C VAL A 60 -0.27 -20.87 -14.24
N ARG A 61 -0.81 -20.83 -15.47
CA ARG A 61 -1.86 -21.77 -15.92
C ARG A 61 -1.43 -23.23 -15.89
N LYS A 62 -0.18 -23.53 -16.26
CA LYS A 62 0.37 -24.89 -16.25
C LYS A 62 0.80 -25.39 -14.86
N ALA A 63 0.94 -24.50 -13.87
CA ALA A 63 1.43 -24.81 -12.53
C ALA A 63 0.32 -25.15 -11.51
N SER A 64 -0.94 -25.31 -11.92
CA SER A 64 -2.02 -25.78 -11.04
C SER A 64 -2.51 -27.18 -11.42
N PRO A 65 -2.51 -28.09 -10.45
CA PRO A 65 -3.79 -28.62 -10.02
C PRO A 65 -3.88 -28.55 -8.50
N LEU A 66 -4.58 -27.54 -7.98
CA LEU A 66 -5.17 -27.63 -6.66
C LEU A 66 -6.65 -27.32 -6.83
N ASN A 67 -7.44 -28.39 -6.79
CA ASN A 67 -8.88 -28.36 -6.62
C ASN A 67 -9.21 -27.53 -5.39
N VAL A 68 -9.67 -26.29 -5.58
CA VAL A 68 -10.38 -25.56 -4.54
C VAL A 68 -11.81 -26.10 -4.56
N THR A 69 -12.03 -27.18 -3.83
CA THR A 69 -13.39 -27.64 -3.51
C THR A 69 -13.98 -26.64 -2.53
N ILE A 70 -14.98 -25.88 -2.99
CA ILE A 70 -15.80 -25.02 -2.14
C ILE A 70 -16.65 -25.94 -1.25
N ILE A 71 -16.23 -26.15 -0.01
CA ILE A 71 -17.03 -26.86 1.00
C ILE A 71 -17.95 -25.83 1.66
N ARG A 72 -19.26 -25.90 1.35
CA ARG A 72 -20.32 -25.30 2.17
C ARG A 72 -20.42 -26.10 3.48
N SER A 73 -20.27 -25.44 4.62
CA SER A 73 -20.39 -26.07 5.93
C SER A 73 -21.73 -25.77 6.61
N SER A 74 -22.35 -26.82 7.14
CA SER A 74 -23.32 -26.81 8.25
C SER A 74 -22.83 -27.79 9.34
N PRO A 75 -23.25 -27.64 10.62
CA PRO A 75 -22.37 -27.83 11.77
C PRO A 75 -22.60 -29.15 12.51
N THR A 76 -21.55 -29.69 13.13
CA THR A 76 -21.65 -30.55 14.32
C THR A 76 -20.33 -30.60 15.10
N GLU A 77 -20.49 -30.62 16.42
CA GLU A 77 -19.51 -30.68 17.52
C GLU A 77 -18.46 -31.78 17.31
N SER A 78 -17.19 -31.68 17.74
CA SER A 78 -16.81 -31.69 19.15
C SER A 78 -15.27 -31.65 19.32
N ALA A 79 -14.85 -30.91 20.35
CA ALA A 79 -13.73 -31.08 21.30
C ALA A 79 -12.31 -31.58 20.90
N ILE A 80 -11.34 -30.67 21.15
CA ILE A 80 -10.07 -30.80 21.93
C ILE A 80 -8.99 -31.77 21.39
N THR A 81 -7.80 -31.27 21.00
CA THR A 81 -6.56 -31.21 21.84
C THR A 81 -5.37 -30.72 21.00
N ALA A 82 -4.48 -29.98 21.64
CA ALA A 82 -3.35 -29.25 21.07
C ALA A 82 -2.12 -30.11 20.68
N ASN A 83 -1.24 -29.44 19.92
CA ASN A 83 0.21 -29.67 19.71
C ASN A 83 0.63 -30.45 18.45
N GLY A 84 1.16 -29.71 17.49
CA GLY A 84 1.88 -30.23 16.33
C GLY A 84 2.51 -29.11 15.51
N LEU A 85 3.72 -28.70 15.90
CA LEU A 85 4.59 -27.85 15.09
C LEU A 85 4.88 -28.52 13.74
N MET A 86 4.77 -27.70 12.69
CA MET A 86 5.53 -27.77 11.43
C MET A 86 5.51 -29.06 10.61
N SER A 87 4.72 -29.04 9.54
CA SER A 87 5.22 -29.50 8.23
C SER A 87 4.49 -28.73 7.13
N ARG A 88 4.88 -27.47 6.93
CA ARG A 88 4.68 -26.82 5.63
C ARG A 88 5.79 -27.36 4.75
N SER A 89 5.41 -28.15 3.77
CA SER A 89 6.23 -28.55 2.63
C SER A 89 6.84 -27.31 2.00
N PHE A 90 8.07 -26.98 2.43
CA PHE A 90 8.92 -26.02 1.75
C PHE A 90 9.14 -26.53 0.33
N PHE A 91 8.74 -25.74 -0.66
CA PHE A 91 9.26 -25.88 -2.01
C PHE A 91 10.78 -25.85 -1.91
N ARG A 92 11.43 -26.98 -2.23
CA ARG A 92 12.88 -27.10 -2.28
C ARG A 92 13.39 -26.24 -3.43
N LEU A 93 13.72 -24.98 -3.15
CA LEU A 93 14.51 -24.15 -4.05
C LEU A 93 15.90 -24.80 -4.13
N LYS A 94 16.28 -25.19 -5.34
CA LYS A 94 17.60 -25.76 -5.65
C LYS A 94 18.66 -24.69 -5.37
N GLU A 95 19.55 -24.96 -4.42
CA GLU A 95 20.72 -24.12 -4.11
C GLU A 95 21.47 -23.80 -5.41
N TRP A 96 21.58 -22.50 -5.70
CA TRP A 96 22.41 -22.01 -6.78
C TRP A 96 23.69 -21.47 -6.13
N SER A 97 24.76 -22.26 -6.19
CA SER A 97 26.09 -21.79 -5.81
C SER A 97 26.58 -20.84 -6.89
N TYR A 98 26.69 -19.55 -6.55
CA TYR A 98 27.31 -18.54 -7.40
C TYR A 98 28.80 -18.43 -7.06
N PRO A 99 29.69 -18.30 -8.07
CA PRO A 99 31.11 -18.09 -7.82
C PRO A 99 31.34 -16.72 -7.18
N ASP A 100 32.18 -16.76 -6.15
CA ASP A 100 32.62 -15.70 -5.26
C ASP A 100 33.40 -14.61 -6.02
N ALA A 101 32.68 -13.66 -6.63
CA ALA A 101 33.28 -12.46 -7.23
C ALA A 101 32.20 -11.40 -7.56
N PHE A 102 31.66 -10.74 -6.54
CA PHE A 102 31.16 -9.37 -6.73
C PHE A 102 31.18 -8.62 -5.40
N GLU A 103 32.36 -8.10 -5.08
CA GLU A 103 32.50 -7.07 -4.06
C GLU A 103 31.67 -5.84 -4.45
N THR A 104 30.89 -5.36 -3.48
CA THR A 104 30.47 -3.96 -3.33
C THR A 104 29.71 -3.36 -4.51
N PHE A 105 28.49 -3.85 -4.74
CA PHE A 105 27.43 -2.95 -5.23
C PHE A 105 26.59 -2.48 -4.04
N THR A 106 26.87 -1.24 -3.67
CA THR A 106 26.15 -0.37 -2.75
C THR A 106 24.64 -0.59 -2.81
N GLN A 107 24.08 -0.81 -1.62
CA GLN A 107 22.67 -0.90 -1.32
C GLN A 107 21.84 0.12 -2.11
N ILE A 108 20.98 -0.38 -3.00
CA ILE A 108 19.88 0.43 -3.53
C ILE A 108 18.85 0.53 -2.40
N PRO A 109 18.49 1.73 -1.90
CA PRO A 109 17.45 1.86 -0.88
C PRO A 109 16.09 1.61 -1.52
N TYR A 110 15.73 0.34 -1.69
CA TYR A 110 14.38 -0.07 -2.05
C TYR A 110 13.50 -0.06 -0.79
N HIS A 111 13.11 1.11 -0.30
CA HIS A 111 11.96 1.21 0.59
C HIS A 111 11.36 2.62 0.55
N LEU A 112 10.61 2.95 -0.51
CA LEU A 112 9.50 3.90 -0.41
C LEU A 112 8.34 3.22 0.33
N SER A 113 8.55 2.80 1.59
CA SER A 113 7.43 2.38 2.42
C SER A 113 6.75 3.62 2.97
N GLN A 114 5.52 3.84 2.55
CA GLN A 114 4.62 4.81 3.18
C GLN A 114 4.54 4.51 4.69
N SER A 115 4.56 5.55 5.53
CA SER A 115 4.42 5.34 6.96
C SER A 115 3.03 4.76 7.28
N LEU A 116 2.95 3.95 8.33
CA LEU A 116 1.68 3.34 8.75
C LEU A 116 0.62 4.41 9.04
N ASP A 117 1.03 5.55 9.58
CA ASP A 117 0.15 6.68 9.89
C ASP A 117 -0.40 7.33 8.60
N GLN A 118 0.44 7.52 7.58
CA GLN A 118 -0.01 8.03 6.28
C GLN A 118 -0.91 7.04 5.56
N LEU A 119 -0.63 5.73 5.66
CA LEU A 119 -1.50 4.70 5.10
C LEU A 119 -2.88 4.72 5.78
N ALA A 120 -2.91 4.80 7.12
CA ALA A 120 -4.15 4.88 7.89
C ALA A 120 -4.99 6.10 7.52
N LEU A 121 -4.35 7.27 7.40
CA LEU A 121 -4.99 8.48 6.91
C LEU A 121 -5.62 8.28 5.52
N ASN A 122 -4.86 7.75 4.56
CA ASN A 122 -5.35 7.53 3.20
C ASN A 122 -6.55 6.57 3.19
N LEU A 123 -6.49 5.51 4.00
CA LEU A 123 -7.58 4.55 4.14
C LEU A 123 -8.82 5.20 4.77
N PHE A 124 -8.63 6.07 5.76
CA PHE A 124 -9.73 6.84 6.34
C PHE A 124 -10.38 7.74 5.28
N MET A 125 -9.56 8.53 4.56
CA MET A 125 -10.03 9.43 3.51
C MET A 125 -10.75 8.68 2.37
N THR A 126 -10.33 7.44 2.07
CA THR A 126 -10.95 6.66 0.98
C THR A 126 -12.26 6.00 1.40
N ASN A 127 -12.36 5.53 2.64
CA ASN A 127 -13.49 4.69 3.07
C ASN A 127 -14.58 5.47 3.82
N TYR A 128 -14.24 6.61 4.44
CA TYR A 128 -15.15 7.33 5.33
C TYR A 128 -15.39 8.78 4.92
N VAL A 129 -14.61 9.30 3.96
CA VAL A 129 -14.73 10.68 3.46
C VAL A 129 -15.13 10.62 1.99
N GLY A 130 -16.39 10.93 1.71
CA GLY A 130 -16.89 11.09 0.35
C GLY A 130 -17.17 12.55 0.02
N ARG A 131 -17.48 12.84 -1.24
CA ARG A 131 -17.75 14.23 -1.71
C ARG A 131 -19.21 14.65 -1.61
N ASP A 132 -20.10 13.72 -1.27
CA ASP A 132 -21.52 13.99 -1.15
C ASP A 132 -21.88 14.22 0.32
N ALA A 133 -22.10 15.50 0.69
CA ALA A 133 -22.48 15.91 2.04
C ALA A 133 -23.74 15.23 2.58
N THR A 134 -24.61 14.72 1.69
CA THR A 134 -25.83 14.02 2.09
C THR A 134 -25.58 12.59 2.56
N GLN A 135 -24.46 11.99 2.14
CA GLN A 135 -24.10 10.61 2.42
C GLN A 135 -22.93 10.48 3.39
N TYR A 136 -22.03 11.47 3.41
CA TYR A 136 -20.79 11.41 4.17
C TYR A 136 -20.72 12.54 5.19
N GLN A 137 -20.72 12.16 6.48
CA GLN A 137 -20.62 13.10 7.61
C GLN A 137 -19.33 13.94 7.63
N PHE A 138 -18.29 13.50 6.92
CA PHE A 138 -16.94 14.03 6.99
C PHE A 138 -16.44 14.58 5.64
N ASP A 139 -17.36 14.97 4.75
CA ASP A 139 -17.07 15.46 3.40
C ASP A 139 -16.12 16.67 3.36
N TYR A 140 -16.13 17.51 4.39
CA TYR A 140 -15.26 18.68 4.56
C TYR A 140 -13.81 18.36 4.99
N LEU A 141 -13.53 17.13 5.44
CA LEU A 141 -12.20 16.77 5.96
C LEU A 141 -11.03 16.86 4.97
N PRO A 142 -11.18 16.64 3.66
CA PRO A 142 -10.06 16.80 2.72
C PRO A 142 -9.54 18.24 2.66
N ASP A 143 -10.44 19.22 2.74
CA ASP A 143 -10.09 20.64 2.73
C ASP A 143 -9.54 21.05 4.10
N PHE A 144 -10.17 20.56 5.19
CA PHE A 144 -9.69 20.78 6.54
C PHE A 144 -8.26 20.23 6.77
N TYR A 145 -7.95 19.07 6.21
CA TYR A 145 -6.63 18.44 6.35
C TYR A 145 -5.51 19.22 5.62
N GLN A 146 -5.84 20.00 4.58
CA GLN A 146 -4.86 20.79 3.83
C GLN A 146 -4.40 22.06 4.55
N GLN A 147 -5.08 22.44 5.64
CA GLN A 147 -4.74 23.65 6.38
C GLN A 147 -3.40 23.51 7.13
N PRO A 148 -2.56 24.56 7.16
CA PRO A 148 -1.31 24.54 7.91
C PRO A 148 -1.59 24.51 9.42
N GLY A 149 -0.80 23.73 10.17
CA GLY A 149 -0.90 23.70 11.64
C GLY A 149 -1.94 22.72 12.17
N LEU A 150 -1.95 21.49 11.64
CA LEU A 150 -2.88 20.46 12.07
C LEU A 150 -2.70 20.08 13.55
N ASP A 151 -3.77 20.19 14.33
CA ASP A 151 -3.70 19.88 15.76
C ASP A 151 -3.45 18.37 15.99
N LYS A 152 -2.69 18.07 17.05
CA LYS A 152 -2.27 16.70 17.38
C LYS A 152 -3.44 15.79 17.72
N ASN A 153 -4.47 16.31 18.38
CA ASN A 153 -5.70 15.58 18.69
C ASN A 153 -6.34 15.03 17.40
N PHE A 154 -6.49 15.86 16.39
CA PHE A 154 -7.14 15.52 15.12
C PHE A 154 -6.36 14.50 14.33
N SER A 155 -5.05 14.72 14.15
CA SER A 155 -4.17 13.78 13.45
C SER A 155 -4.16 12.39 14.10
N LEU A 156 -4.11 12.30 15.43
CA LEU A 156 -4.15 11.03 16.15
C LEU A 156 -5.52 10.34 16.03
N SER A 157 -6.63 11.09 16.10
CA SER A 157 -7.99 10.56 15.93
C SER A 157 -8.18 9.94 14.55
N ILE A 158 -7.79 10.63 13.47
CA ILE A 158 -7.90 10.07 12.11
C ILE A 158 -7.09 8.79 11.97
N VAL A 159 -5.83 8.80 12.40
CA VAL A 159 -4.96 7.62 12.28
C VAL A 159 -5.53 6.44 13.08
N ALA A 160 -6.09 6.69 14.27
CA ALA A 160 -6.74 5.65 15.07
C ALA A 160 -7.93 5.01 14.33
N VAL A 161 -8.83 5.83 13.77
CA VAL A 161 -10.00 5.36 13.01
C VAL A 161 -9.58 4.63 11.73
N GLY A 162 -8.63 5.18 10.97
CA GLY A 162 -8.11 4.57 9.75
C GLY A 162 -7.49 3.20 9.99
N LEU A 163 -6.69 3.05 11.06
CA LEU A 163 -6.14 1.76 11.46
C LEU A 163 -7.22 0.79 11.94
N ALA A 164 -8.19 1.27 12.73
CA ALA A 164 -9.29 0.46 13.22
C ALA A 164 -10.14 -0.09 12.07
N GLY A 165 -10.53 0.77 11.13
CA GLY A 165 -11.32 0.39 9.96
C GLY A 165 -10.59 -0.62 9.09
N PHE A 166 -9.31 -0.38 8.82
CA PHE A 166 -8.49 -1.31 8.05
C PHE A 166 -8.34 -2.67 8.75
N ALA A 167 -8.07 -2.66 10.05
CA ALA A 167 -7.93 -3.88 10.84
C ALA A 167 -9.22 -4.69 10.89
N ALA A 168 -10.37 -4.02 10.98
CA ALA A 168 -11.69 -4.64 10.98
C ALA A 168 -12.01 -5.29 9.62
N VAL A 169 -11.78 -4.59 8.51
CA VAL A 169 -12.06 -5.11 7.16
C VAL A 169 -11.13 -6.26 6.77
N ASN A 170 -9.84 -6.18 7.14
CA ASN A 170 -8.82 -7.14 6.71
C ASN A 170 -8.49 -8.20 7.76
N ASN A 171 -9.17 -8.20 8.91
CA ASN A 171 -8.95 -9.09 10.03
C ASN A 171 -7.47 -9.17 10.46
N VAL A 172 -6.89 -8.01 10.80
CA VAL A 172 -5.47 -7.88 11.22
C VAL A 172 -5.39 -7.42 12.69
N PRO A 173 -5.39 -8.34 13.68
CA PRO A 173 -5.49 -7.99 15.11
C PRO A 173 -4.34 -7.10 15.63
N VAL A 174 -3.14 -7.25 15.07
CA VAL A 174 -1.97 -6.41 15.44
C VAL A 174 -2.25 -4.94 15.18
N LEU A 175 -3.01 -4.61 14.13
CA LEU A 175 -3.35 -3.23 13.81
C LEU A 175 -4.43 -2.67 14.75
N VAL A 176 -5.32 -3.50 15.28
CA VAL A 176 -6.25 -3.09 16.35
C VAL A 176 -5.49 -2.59 17.58
N HIS A 177 -4.43 -3.29 17.99
CA HIS A 177 -3.62 -2.85 19.12
C HIS A 177 -2.95 -1.49 18.84
N LYS A 178 -2.38 -1.30 17.65
CA LYS A 178 -1.81 0.00 17.25
C LYS A 178 -2.86 1.10 17.19
N ALA A 179 -4.05 0.79 16.68
CA ALA A 179 -5.19 1.71 16.62
C ALA A 179 -5.60 2.16 18.04
N ARG A 180 -5.69 1.23 19.00
CA ARG A 180 -5.96 1.54 20.42
C ARG A 180 -4.89 2.41 21.06
N MET A 181 -3.62 2.24 20.72
CA MET A 181 -2.54 3.11 21.21
C MET A 181 -2.68 4.54 20.69
N LYS A 182 -3.03 4.71 19.41
CA LYS A 182 -3.32 6.02 18.81
C LYS A 182 -4.58 6.64 19.42
N TYR A 183 -5.63 5.86 19.62
CA TYR A 183 -6.87 6.25 20.29
C TYR A 183 -6.62 6.78 21.72
N SER A 184 -5.90 6.03 22.56
CA SER A 184 -5.53 6.47 23.91
C SER A 184 -4.71 7.76 23.90
N SER A 185 -3.82 7.92 22.91
CA SER A 185 -3.04 9.15 22.73
C SER A 185 -3.91 10.32 22.27
N ALA A 186 -4.90 10.06 21.43
CA ALA A 186 -5.88 11.03 20.96
C ALA A 186 -6.76 11.53 22.10
N ILE A 187 -7.29 10.65 22.97
CA ILE A 187 -8.05 11.06 24.16
C ILE A 187 -7.23 12.01 25.04
N ARG A 188 -5.96 11.68 25.31
CA ARG A 188 -5.08 12.56 26.09
C ARG A 188 -4.90 13.92 25.42
N ALA A 189 -4.70 13.94 24.10
CA ALA A 189 -4.56 15.18 23.35
C ALA A 189 -5.86 16.01 23.32
N VAL A 190 -7.03 15.35 23.23
CA VAL A 190 -8.34 16.00 23.34
C VAL A 190 -8.52 16.59 24.74
N ASN A 191 -8.25 15.85 25.80
CA ASN A 191 -8.36 16.36 27.17
C ASN A 191 -7.44 17.57 27.41
N LEU A 192 -6.24 17.58 26.82
CA LEU A 192 -5.37 18.76 26.85
C LEU A 192 -5.96 19.94 26.07
N ALA A 193 -6.55 19.70 24.90
CA ALA A 193 -7.22 20.74 24.12
C ALA A 193 -8.46 21.31 24.84
N LEU A 194 -9.19 20.47 25.59
CA LEU A 194 -10.34 20.88 26.38
C LEU A 194 -9.97 21.68 27.63
N ALA A 195 -8.71 21.63 28.08
CA ALA A 195 -8.25 22.34 29.26
C ALA A 195 -8.10 23.86 29.04
N SER A 196 -8.06 24.32 27.79
CA SER A 196 -8.02 25.75 27.44
C SER A 196 -9.24 26.14 26.59
N PRO A 197 -9.94 27.25 26.92
CA PRO A 197 -11.09 27.71 26.17
C PRO A 197 -10.79 27.92 24.67
N ASP A 198 -9.61 28.44 24.34
CA ASP A 198 -9.25 28.75 22.96
C ASP A 198 -9.07 27.49 22.12
N THR A 199 -8.48 26.44 22.70
CA THR A 199 -8.29 25.16 22.00
C THR A 199 -9.54 24.28 22.04
N ALA A 200 -10.41 24.46 23.03
CA ALA A 200 -11.68 23.75 23.13
C ALA A 200 -12.64 24.13 21.99
N LYS A 201 -12.65 25.40 21.58
CA LYS A 201 -13.50 25.94 20.51
C LYS A 201 -13.03 25.61 19.09
N LYS A 202 -11.86 25.00 18.92
CA LYS A 202 -11.36 24.65 17.60
C LYS A 202 -12.16 23.50 17.00
N ASP A 203 -12.43 23.59 15.69
CA ASP A 203 -13.03 22.52 14.90
C ASP A 203 -12.23 21.21 15.00
N SER A 204 -10.91 21.28 15.10
CA SER A 204 -10.05 20.11 15.28
C SER A 204 -10.41 19.31 16.54
N THR A 205 -10.75 19.99 17.64
CA THR A 205 -11.17 19.38 18.89
C THR A 205 -12.56 18.75 18.76
N LEU A 206 -13.51 19.47 18.14
CA LEU A 206 -14.85 18.96 17.88
C LEU A 206 -14.81 17.68 17.02
N VAL A 207 -14.13 17.74 15.89
CA VAL A 207 -14.00 16.61 14.96
C VAL A 207 -13.25 15.45 15.61
N SER A 208 -12.21 15.72 16.41
CA SER A 208 -11.55 14.68 17.19
C SER A 208 -12.51 13.91 18.08
N VAL A 209 -13.41 14.59 18.80
CA VAL A 209 -14.40 13.93 19.67
C VAL A 209 -15.35 13.04 18.87
N MET A 210 -15.81 13.51 17.70
CA MET A 210 -16.67 12.74 16.80
C MET A 210 -15.96 11.47 16.28
N LEU A 211 -14.70 11.61 15.87
CA LEU A 211 -13.87 10.49 15.38
C LEU A 211 -13.57 9.46 16.48
N LEU A 212 -13.40 9.88 17.74
CA LEU A 212 -13.27 8.95 18.87
C LEU A 212 -14.54 8.13 19.08
N GLY A 213 -15.72 8.75 18.94
CA GLY A 213 -16.99 8.01 18.95
C GLY A 213 -17.08 6.98 17.82
N MET A 214 -16.64 7.35 16.61
CA MET A 214 -16.59 6.43 15.46
C MET A 214 -15.65 5.24 15.70
N PHE A 215 -14.51 5.44 16.36
CA PHE A 215 -13.57 4.38 16.70
C PHE A 215 -14.22 3.28 17.56
N GLU A 216 -15.02 3.66 18.55
CA GLU A 216 -15.68 2.74 19.48
C GLU A 216 -16.65 1.80 18.75
N ILE A 217 -17.38 2.33 17.77
CA ILE A 217 -18.30 1.56 16.92
C ILE A 217 -17.54 0.56 16.03
N ILE A 218 -16.40 0.97 15.48
CA ILE A 218 -15.63 0.12 14.55
C ILE A 218 -14.97 -1.06 15.26
N ILE A 219 -14.39 -0.85 16.44
CA ILE A 219 -13.59 -1.89 17.12
C ILE A 219 -14.46 -2.92 17.84
N SER A 220 -15.57 -2.51 18.45
CA SER A 220 -16.41 -3.39 19.28
C SER A 220 -17.89 -3.05 19.15
N PRO A 221 -18.52 -3.29 17.97
CA PRO A 221 -19.93 -2.99 17.76
C PRO A 221 -20.78 -3.75 18.76
N SER A 222 -21.42 -3.00 19.66
CA SER A 222 -22.22 -3.50 20.78
C SER A 222 -23.17 -2.40 21.27
N GLN A 223 -24.19 -2.78 22.05
CA GLN A 223 -25.08 -1.78 22.68
C GLN A 223 -24.29 -0.79 23.56
N GLN A 224 -23.27 -1.27 24.27
CA GLN A 224 -22.38 -0.41 25.07
C GLN A 224 -21.59 0.59 24.20
N SER A 225 -21.10 0.17 23.03
CA SER A 225 -20.40 1.09 22.12
C SER A 225 -21.32 2.20 21.58
N LEU A 226 -22.62 1.92 21.41
CA LEU A 226 -23.61 2.94 21.02
C LEU A 226 -23.86 3.95 22.15
N GLU A 227 -23.91 3.49 23.39
CA GLU A 227 -24.00 4.39 24.55
C GLU A 227 -22.75 5.27 24.67
N ILE A 228 -21.56 4.73 24.41
CA ILE A 228 -20.31 5.50 24.39
C ILE A 228 -20.32 6.51 23.24
N LEU A 229 -20.73 6.11 22.03
CA LEU A 229 -20.92 7.04 20.91
C LEU A 229 -21.85 8.19 21.30
N MET A 230 -22.98 7.89 21.94
CA MET A 230 -23.93 8.92 22.38
C MET A 230 -23.28 9.92 23.35
N LYS A 231 -22.40 9.46 24.25
CA LYS A 231 -21.63 10.35 25.13
C LYS A 231 -20.69 11.26 24.34
N HIS A 232 -20.01 10.74 23.31
CA HIS A 232 -19.18 11.55 22.42
C HIS A 232 -20.01 12.59 21.65
N LEU A 233 -21.17 12.20 21.11
CA LEU A 233 -22.06 13.11 20.38
C LEU A 233 -22.63 14.21 21.28
N ASN A 234 -23.06 13.87 22.50
CA ASN A 234 -23.50 14.86 23.48
C ASN A 234 -22.37 15.83 23.84
N GLY A 235 -21.15 15.32 24.06
CA GLY A 235 -19.98 16.16 24.29
C GLY A 235 -19.68 17.08 23.09
N ALA A 236 -19.77 16.58 21.87
CA ALA A 236 -19.60 17.37 20.65
C ALA A 236 -20.65 18.48 20.53
N VAL A 237 -21.90 18.20 20.87
CA VAL A 237 -22.98 19.20 20.90
C VAL A 237 -22.71 20.29 21.93
N GLU A 238 -22.21 19.96 23.13
CA GLU A 238 -21.82 20.96 24.12
C GLU A 238 -20.62 21.81 23.65
N LEU A 239 -19.64 21.20 22.98
CA LEU A 239 -18.51 21.95 22.40
C LEU A 239 -18.94 22.93 21.32
N ALA A 240 -19.90 22.53 20.48
CA ALA A 240 -20.43 23.38 19.41
C ALA A 240 -21.21 24.61 19.93
N LYS A 241 -21.54 24.66 21.24
CA LYS A 241 -22.20 25.80 21.88
C LYS A 241 -21.24 26.83 22.47
N LEU A 242 -19.94 26.52 22.56
CA LEU A 242 -18.90 27.39 23.15
C LEU A 242 -18.53 28.57 22.25
#